data_AF-K8ES08-F1
#
_entry.id   AF-K8ES08-F1
#
_cell.length_a   1.000
_cell.length_b   1.000
_cell.length_c   1.000
_cell.angle_alpha   90.00
_cell.angle_beta   90.00
_cell.angle_gamma   90.00
#
_symmetry.space_group_name_H-M   'P 1'
#
loop_
_entity.id
_entity.type
_entity.pdbx_description
1 polymer ?
#
loop_
_entity_poly.entity_id
_entity_poly.type
_entity_poly.pdbx_seq_one_letter_code
_entity_poly.pdbx_strand_id
1 'polypeptide(L)'
;MKRRFYTKAFIVSITFILLITIMQSLFVVDEKRLSRKSRSKTCSPTSSPHAKSSWNLSSALQADKEYDFSLSSKSTETFTVLINTFKRRSLLKHAVAHYSKCENVSNIRVVWSEQVKPPSALNQTEMHDYFARHFGFVQYDTHRTTSIQNRYARLVNLKTQAVFHVDDDVRIPCHSLESGFQQWKKHKDALVGFEVRAHELVGDGCISFRYNHNRFDIWWKKRYSITLTKAAFSHAKYLLLYETNLPSDVRSYVDQRTNCEDIAMQMLVSSIVRGKSLTELKSATVYVPASTFYKITSKLEKRNIQGISSNVGHIETRSNCISDLSIMFMGDSYQTPLYYAT
;
A
#
# COMPACT_ATOMS: atom_id res chain seq x y z
N MET A 1 -13.44 47.78 -34.75
CA MET A 1 -13.42 46.82 -33.60
C MET A 1 -13.03 45.37 -33.97
N LYS A 2 -13.37 44.85 -35.17
CA LYS A 2 -13.09 43.44 -35.54
C LYS A 2 -11.61 43.08 -35.77
N ARG A 3 -10.76 43.99 -36.30
CA ARG A 3 -9.33 43.71 -36.58
C ARG A 3 -8.49 43.34 -35.35
N ARG A 4 -8.72 43.99 -34.20
CA ARG A 4 -7.98 43.72 -32.95
C ARG A 4 -8.31 42.36 -32.32
N PHE A 5 -9.46 41.78 -32.64
CA PHE A 5 -9.89 40.48 -32.11
C PHE A 5 -9.17 39.32 -32.81
N TYR A 6 -9.03 39.40 -34.15
CA TYR A 6 -8.30 38.41 -34.93
C TYR A 6 -6.80 38.39 -34.60
N THR A 7 -6.18 39.55 -34.33
CA THR A 7 -4.77 39.59 -33.94
C THR A 7 -4.51 38.92 -32.59
N LYS A 8 -5.41 39.10 -31.61
CA LYS A 8 -5.28 38.45 -30.30
C LYS A 8 -5.53 36.94 -30.37
N ALA A 9 -6.52 36.49 -31.13
CA ALA A 9 -6.80 35.07 -31.34
C ALA A 9 -5.66 34.35 -32.08
N PHE A 10 -5.04 35.02 -33.06
CA PHE A 10 -3.91 34.49 -33.81
C PHE A 10 -2.64 34.34 -32.94
N ILE A 11 -2.35 35.33 -32.07
CA ILE A 11 -1.21 35.27 -31.14
C ILE A 11 -1.40 34.17 -30.08
N VAL A 12 -2.62 33.97 -29.57
CA VAL A 12 -2.92 32.88 -28.62
C VAL A 12 -2.77 31.50 -29.28
N SER A 13 -3.17 31.36 -30.55
CA SER A 13 -3.01 30.10 -31.28
C SER A 13 -1.54 29.75 -31.53
N ILE A 14 -0.73 30.74 -31.92
CA ILE A 14 0.72 30.55 -32.14
C ILE A 14 1.45 30.19 -30.85
N THR A 15 1.13 30.87 -29.74
CA THR A 15 1.74 30.56 -28.44
C THR A 15 1.38 29.16 -27.94
N PHE A 16 0.15 28.69 -28.19
CA PHE A 16 -0.27 27.33 -27.86
C PHE A 16 0.45 26.26 -28.70
N ILE A 17 0.60 26.50 -30.01
CA ILE A 17 1.35 25.59 -30.91
C ILE A 17 2.84 25.55 -30.55
N LEU A 18 3.43 26.69 -30.18
CA LEU A 18 4.83 26.78 -29.75
C LEU A 18 5.06 26.03 -28.42
N LEU A 19 4.13 26.13 -27.48
CA LEU A 19 4.18 25.36 -26.22
C LEU A 19 4.07 23.85 -26.44
N ILE A 20 3.21 23.40 -27.37
CA ILE A 20 3.08 21.97 -27.71
C ILE A 20 4.36 21.45 -28.38
N THR A 21 4.94 22.21 -29.30
CA THR A 21 6.18 21.80 -29.99
C THR A 21 7.41 21.82 -29.06
N ILE A 22 7.50 22.78 -28.14
CA ILE A 22 8.52 22.78 -27.07
C ILE A 22 8.32 21.57 -26.14
N MET A 23 7.07 21.24 -25.78
CA MET A 23 6.79 20.06 -24.97
C MET A 23 7.16 18.76 -25.69
N GLN A 24 6.77 18.60 -26.95
CA GLN A 24 7.12 17.43 -27.75
C GLN A 24 8.62 17.27 -27.96
N SER A 25 9.36 18.36 -28.17
CA SER A 25 10.81 18.31 -28.31
C SER A 25 11.53 17.99 -27.00
N LEU A 26 11.04 18.49 -25.85
CA LEU A 26 11.54 18.08 -24.54
C LEU A 26 11.29 16.58 -24.25
N PHE A 27 10.12 16.05 -24.63
CA PHE A 27 9.82 14.62 -24.53
C PHE A 27 10.76 13.75 -25.39
N VAL A 28 11.01 14.15 -26.65
CA VAL A 28 11.91 13.42 -27.57
C VAL A 28 13.37 13.46 -27.11
N VAL A 29 13.82 14.58 -26.52
CA VAL A 29 15.18 14.69 -25.97
C VAL A 29 15.35 13.78 -24.75
N ASP A 30 14.33 13.64 -23.90
CA ASP A 30 14.37 12.75 -22.74
C ASP A 30 14.39 11.26 -23.15
N GLU A 31 13.60 10.89 -24.18
CA GLU A 31 13.59 9.54 -24.74
C GLU A 31 14.93 9.16 -25.40
N LYS A 32 15.57 10.10 -26.12
CA LYS A 32 16.92 9.90 -26.70
C LYS A 32 18.02 9.86 -25.63
N ARG A 33 17.85 10.56 -24.50
CA ARG A 33 18.78 10.51 -23.36
C ARG A 33 18.65 9.19 -22.58
N LEU A 34 17.44 8.63 -22.50
CA LEU A 34 17.15 7.30 -21.95
C LEU A 34 17.67 6.18 -22.87
N SER A 35 17.58 6.35 -24.20
CA SER A 35 18.08 5.38 -25.20
C SER A 35 19.61 5.23 -25.23
N ARG A 36 20.38 6.29 -24.96
CA ARG A 36 21.85 6.28 -25.08
C ARG A 36 22.64 5.65 -23.92
N LYS A 37 21.96 5.00 -22.97
CA LYS A 37 22.60 4.28 -21.85
C LYS A 37 22.35 2.76 -21.87
N SER A 38 22.16 2.16 -23.04
CA SER A 38 22.34 0.71 -23.21
C SER A 38 23.81 0.40 -23.50
N ARG A 39 24.64 0.39 -22.45
CA ARG A 39 25.81 -0.49 -22.44
C ARG A 39 25.31 -1.79 -21.84
N SER A 40 25.44 -2.87 -22.61
CA SER A 40 25.34 -4.25 -22.13
C SER A 40 26.12 -4.37 -20.82
N LYS A 41 25.39 -4.29 -19.70
CA LYS A 41 25.89 -4.74 -18.42
C LYS A 41 25.66 -6.23 -18.45
N THR A 42 26.73 -6.99 -18.65
CA THR A 42 26.74 -8.38 -18.23
C THR A 42 26.23 -8.41 -16.80
N CYS A 43 25.09 -9.05 -16.61
CA CYS A 43 24.63 -9.47 -15.30
C CYS A 43 25.70 -10.42 -14.77
N SER A 44 26.76 -9.87 -14.17
CA SER A 44 27.43 -10.62 -13.12
C SER A 44 26.29 -10.97 -12.18
N PRO A 45 26.04 -12.25 -11.84
CA PRO A 45 25.30 -12.52 -10.64
C PRO A 45 26.10 -11.77 -9.58
N THR A 46 25.65 -10.57 -9.23
CA THR A 46 25.88 -10.10 -7.88
C THR A 46 25.42 -11.29 -7.09
N SER A 47 26.37 -11.99 -6.48
CA SER A 47 26.15 -12.84 -5.33
C SER A 47 25.16 -12.04 -4.51
N SER A 48 23.86 -12.30 -4.71
CA SER A 48 22.83 -11.62 -3.96
C SER A 48 23.18 -12.07 -2.55
N PRO A 49 23.60 -11.17 -1.65
CA PRO A 49 23.91 -11.59 -0.29
C PRO A 49 22.67 -12.18 0.39
N HIS A 50 21.51 -12.03 -0.25
CA HIS A 50 20.24 -12.61 0.12
C HIS A 50 20.09 -13.97 -0.53
N ALA A 51 20.47 -15.00 0.24
CA ALA A 51 20.18 -16.40 -0.05
C ALA A 51 18.71 -16.58 -0.46
N LYS A 52 18.45 -17.53 -1.36
CA LYS A 52 17.10 -17.99 -1.72
C LYS A 52 16.30 -18.20 -0.43
N SER A 53 15.26 -17.39 -0.21
CA SER A 53 14.46 -17.55 1.00
C SER A 53 13.74 -18.90 0.94
N SER A 54 13.54 -19.54 2.09
CA SER A 54 12.84 -20.80 2.25
C SER A 54 11.32 -20.69 2.08
N TRP A 55 10.83 -19.68 1.34
CA TRP A 55 9.40 -19.45 1.16
C TRP A 55 8.70 -20.70 0.64
N ASN A 56 7.82 -21.24 1.48
CA ASN A 56 7.07 -22.45 1.20
C ASN A 56 5.62 -22.09 0.88
N LEU A 57 5.32 -21.92 -0.41
CA LEU A 57 3.98 -21.58 -0.87
C LEU A 57 2.95 -22.64 -0.47
N SER A 58 3.28 -23.93 -0.53
CA SER A 58 2.35 -25.00 -0.16
C SER A 58 1.94 -24.93 1.31
N SER A 59 2.90 -24.69 2.21
CA SER A 59 2.64 -24.46 3.63
C SER A 59 1.80 -23.20 3.86
N ALA A 60 2.09 -22.11 3.14
CA ALA A 60 1.31 -20.88 3.24
C ALA A 60 -0.14 -21.04 2.73
N LEU A 61 -0.36 -21.84 1.67
CA LEU A 61 -1.70 -22.17 1.17
C LEU A 61 -2.49 -23.06 2.13
N GLN A 62 -1.82 -23.98 2.84
CA GLN A 62 -2.45 -24.75 3.90
C GLN A 62 -2.87 -23.85 5.06
N ALA A 63 -1.94 -23.01 5.55
CA ALA A 63 -2.20 -22.06 6.63
C ALA A 63 -3.32 -21.07 6.28
N ASP A 64 -3.40 -20.63 5.01
CA ASP A 64 -4.49 -19.77 4.54
C ASP A 64 -5.86 -20.44 4.76
N LYS A 65 -6.02 -21.71 4.39
CA LYS A 65 -7.28 -22.46 4.60
C LYS A 65 -7.63 -22.59 6.07
N GLU A 66 -6.64 -22.92 6.90
CA GLU A 66 -6.81 -23.08 8.35
C GLU A 66 -7.22 -21.75 9.02
N TYR A 67 -6.54 -20.66 8.66
CA TYR A 67 -6.83 -19.34 9.22
C TYR A 67 -8.16 -18.77 8.72
N ASP A 68 -8.49 -18.97 7.44
CA ASP A 68 -9.80 -18.61 6.88
C ASP A 68 -10.93 -19.33 7.63
N PHE A 69 -10.79 -20.65 7.83
CA PHE A 69 -11.74 -21.44 8.59
C PHE A 69 -11.87 -20.97 10.04
N SER A 70 -10.75 -20.65 10.71
CA SER A 70 -10.76 -20.15 12.10
C SER A 70 -11.47 -18.80 12.27
N LEU A 71 -11.58 -18.03 11.19
CA LEU A 71 -12.22 -16.72 11.15
C LEU A 71 -13.66 -16.77 10.59
N SER A 72 -14.15 -17.94 10.20
CA SER A 72 -15.47 -18.12 9.57
C SER A 72 -16.64 -17.61 10.42
N SER A 73 -16.53 -17.69 11.75
CA SER A 73 -17.53 -17.19 12.71
C SER A 73 -17.46 -15.69 12.97
N LYS A 74 -16.43 -14.99 12.46
CA LYS A 74 -16.25 -13.54 12.64
C LYS A 74 -17.18 -12.77 11.71
N SER A 75 -17.55 -11.56 12.15
CA SER A 75 -18.49 -10.71 11.41
C SER A 75 -17.97 -10.37 10.02
N THR A 76 -18.86 -10.48 9.04
CA THR A 76 -18.70 -9.95 7.67
C THR A 76 -19.43 -8.64 7.46
N GLU A 77 -20.27 -8.20 8.42
CA GLU A 77 -21.10 -7.00 8.29
C GLU A 77 -20.41 -5.73 8.79
N THR A 78 -19.32 -5.90 9.54
CA THR A 78 -18.52 -4.83 10.10
C THR A 78 -17.03 -5.13 9.89
N PHE A 79 -16.19 -4.12 10.05
CA PHE A 79 -14.73 -4.26 9.94
C PHE A 79 -13.99 -3.56 11.07
N THR A 80 -12.77 -4.02 11.34
CA THR A 80 -11.84 -3.38 12.26
C THR A 80 -10.99 -2.37 11.51
N VAL A 81 -10.84 -1.15 12.04
CA VAL A 81 -9.85 -0.19 11.54
C VAL A 81 -8.53 -0.41 12.28
N LEU A 82 -7.45 -0.67 11.57
CA LEU A 82 -6.11 -0.86 12.11
C LEU A 82 -5.23 0.35 11.75
N ILE A 83 -5.01 1.24 12.73
CA ILE A 83 -4.26 2.48 12.57
C ILE A 83 -2.79 2.22 12.92
N ASN A 84 -1.90 2.43 11.95
CA ASN A 84 -0.46 2.47 12.19
C ASN A 84 -0.02 3.89 12.53
N THR A 85 0.66 4.07 13.67
CA THR A 85 1.13 5.38 14.14
C THR A 85 2.51 5.30 14.80
N PHE A 86 3.28 6.38 14.68
CA PHE A 86 4.57 6.51 15.36
C PHE A 86 4.92 7.98 15.59
N LYS A 87 4.96 8.41 16.86
CA LYS A 87 5.34 9.76 17.31
C LYS A 87 4.50 10.88 16.65
N ARG A 88 3.22 10.60 16.38
CA ARG A 88 2.29 11.49 15.67
C ARG A 88 0.94 11.58 16.37
N ARG A 89 0.98 11.76 17.69
CA ARG A 89 -0.18 11.79 18.60
C ARG A 89 -1.35 12.66 18.09
N SER A 90 -1.06 13.86 17.57
CA SER A 90 -2.09 14.74 16.99
C SER A 90 -2.79 14.12 15.76
N LEU A 91 -2.05 13.46 14.87
CA LEU A 91 -2.65 12.79 13.71
C LEU A 91 -3.46 11.57 14.15
N LEU A 92 -2.96 10.79 15.13
CA LEU A 92 -3.70 9.69 15.73
C LEU A 92 -5.04 10.15 16.32
N LYS A 93 -5.06 11.24 17.10
CA LYS A 93 -6.29 11.84 17.65
C LYS A 93 -7.30 12.12 16.54
N HIS A 94 -6.88 12.77 15.47
CA HIS A 94 -7.76 13.07 14.33
C HIS A 94 -8.24 11.81 13.59
N ALA A 95 -7.37 10.81 13.42
CA ALA A 95 -7.73 9.54 12.79
C ALA A 95 -8.78 8.77 13.62
N VAL A 96 -8.57 8.64 14.93
CA VAL A 96 -9.52 8.02 15.86
C VAL A 96 -10.87 8.75 15.81
N ALA A 97 -10.87 10.09 15.93
CA ALA A 97 -12.09 10.89 15.89
C ALA A 97 -12.85 10.75 14.55
N HIS A 98 -12.13 10.62 13.43
CA HIS A 98 -12.71 10.42 12.11
C HIS A 98 -13.36 9.03 11.97
N TYR A 99 -12.59 7.96 12.17
CA TYR A 99 -13.07 6.59 11.94
C TYR A 99 -14.14 6.14 12.94
N SER A 100 -14.18 6.75 14.13
CA SER A 100 -15.23 6.46 15.12
C SER A 100 -16.63 6.87 14.68
N LYS A 101 -16.75 7.74 13.67
CA LYS A 101 -18.04 8.20 13.13
C LYS A 101 -18.58 7.32 12.01
N CYS A 102 -17.78 6.40 11.48
CA CYS A 102 -18.19 5.56 10.36
C CYS A 102 -19.03 4.36 10.85
N GLU A 103 -20.12 4.05 10.15
CA GLU A 103 -21.16 3.11 10.62
C GLU A 103 -20.67 1.66 10.72
N ASN A 104 -20.00 1.15 9.68
CA ASN A 104 -19.56 -0.25 9.60
C ASN A 104 -18.27 -0.55 10.39
N VAL A 105 -17.74 0.41 11.14
CA VAL A 105 -16.54 0.22 11.99
C VAL A 105 -16.95 -0.47 13.29
N SER A 106 -16.52 -1.73 13.46
CA SER A 106 -16.77 -2.50 14.68
C SER A 106 -15.93 -2.01 15.86
N ASN A 107 -14.65 -1.75 15.62
CA ASN A 107 -13.69 -1.23 16.58
C ASN A 107 -12.46 -0.65 15.86
N ILE A 108 -11.65 0.08 16.62
CA ILE A 108 -10.37 0.62 16.17
C ILE A 108 -9.26 -0.08 16.96
N ARG A 109 -8.24 -0.53 16.25
CA ARG A 109 -6.99 -1.08 16.78
C ARG A 109 -5.88 -0.13 16.43
N VAL A 110 -5.08 0.28 17.41
CA VAL A 110 -3.95 1.19 17.21
C VAL A 110 -2.67 0.40 17.42
N VAL A 111 -1.87 0.30 16.37
CA VAL A 111 -0.54 -0.31 16.41
C VAL A 111 0.37 0.66 17.17
N TRP A 112 0.76 0.27 18.38
CA TRP A 112 1.52 1.10 19.29
C TRP A 112 2.98 0.65 19.36
N SER A 113 3.79 1.17 18.43
CA SER A 113 5.22 0.83 18.31
C SER A 113 6.16 1.78 19.07
N GLU A 114 5.63 2.81 19.74
CA GLU A 114 6.44 3.70 20.56
C GLU A 114 6.86 2.99 21.86
N GLN A 115 8.11 3.15 22.28
CA GLN A 115 8.65 2.58 23.52
C GLN A 115 8.29 3.43 24.76
N VAL A 116 7.04 3.89 24.81
CA VAL A 116 6.42 4.64 25.91
C VAL A 116 5.00 4.10 26.12
N LYS A 117 4.38 4.43 27.26
CA LYS A 117 3.00 3.98 27.53
C LYS A 117 2.02 4.54 26.46
N PRO A 118 1.06 3.72 25.98
CA PRO A 118 -0.04 4.22 25.17
C PRO A 118 -0.94 5.14 26.01
N PRO A 119 -1.83 5.94 25.37
CA PRO A 119 -2.85 6.71 26.08
C PRO A 119 -3.64 5.81 27.05
N SER A 120 -4.04 6.38 28.18
CA SER A 120 -4.80 5.70 29.22
C SER A 120 -6.25 6.16 29.20
N ALA A 121 -7.18 5.20 29.13
CA ALA A 121 -8.60 5.48 29.30
C ALA A 121 -8.96 5.99 30.71
N LEU A 122 -8.06 5.87 31.68
CA LEU A 122 -8.24 6.40 33.04
C LEU A 122 -7.98 7.90 33.14
N ASN A 123 -7.26 8.49 32.18
CA ASN A 123 -7.06 9.93 32.11
C ASN A 123 -8.21 10.53 31.29
N GLN A 124 -8.96 11.48 31.86
CA GLN A 124 -10.16 12.02 31.23
C GLN A 124 -9.88 12.74 29.89
N THR A 125 -8.76 13.47 29.81
CA THR A 125 -8.34 14.15 28.57
C THR A 125 -7.96 13.13 27.50
N GLU A 126 -7.19 12.10 27.86
CA GLU A 126 -6.80 11.06 26.92
C GLU A 126 -7.98 10.18 26.49
N MET A 127 -8.92 9.89 27.39
CA MET A 127 -10.17 9.19 27.09
C MET A 127 -10.96 9.92 25.99
N HIS A 128 -11.13 11.23 26.14
CA HIS A 128 -11.80 12.06 25.13
C HIS A 128 -11.07 12.06 23.79
N ASP A 129 -9.75 12.18 23.81
CA ASP A 129 -8.94 12.39 22.60
C ASP A 129 -8.61 11.11 21.83
N TYR A 130 -8.50 9.98 22.52
CA TYR A 130 -7.89 8.76 21.97
C TYR A 130 -8.77 7.50 22.04
N PHE A 131 -9.90 7.51 22.77
CA PHE A 131 -10.73 6.32 22.93
C PHE A 131 -12.13 6.42 22.30
N ALA A 132 -12.58 7.62 21.96
CA ALA A 132 -13.86 7.90 21.29
C ALA A 132 -15.09 7.22 21.97
N ARG A 133 -16.24 7.25 21.27
CA ARG A 133 -17.62 6.78 21.57
C ARG A 133 -17.91 6.10 22.92
N HIS A 134 -17.14 5.11 23.35
CA HIS A 134 -17.31 4.37 24.60
C HIS A 134 -16.10 3.45 24.86
N PHE A 135 -15.97 2.99 26.11
CA PHE A 135 -14.89 2.11 26.54
C PHE A 135 -14.78 0.84 25.70
N GLY A 136 -13.55 0.46 25.33
CA GLY A 136 -13.26 -0.75 24.55
C GLY A 136 -13.47 -0.62 23.04
N PHE A 137 -13.97 0.51 22.54
CA PHE A 137 -14.08 0.75 21.09
C PHE A 137 -12.72 0.95 20.42
N VAL A 138 -11.78 1.63 21.09
CA VAL A 138 -10.38 1.75 20.69
C VAL A 138 -9.51 0.88 21.59
N GLN A 139 -8.63 0.08 21.01
CA GLN A 139 -7.66 -0.74 21.73
C GLN A 139 -6.25 -0.51 21.20
N TYR A 140 -5.27 -0.47 22.10
CA TYR A 140 -3.87 -0.27 21.78
C TYR A 140 -3.12 -1.59 21.80
N ASP A 141 -2.48 -1.92 20.69
CA ASP A 141 -1.63 -3.10 20.54
C ASP A 141 -0.17 -2.70 20.71
N THR A 142 0.37 -2.90 21.90
CA THR A 142 1.74 -2.46 22.23
C THR A 142 2.78 -3.43 21.72
N HIS A 143 3.79 -2.92 21.03
CA HIS A 143 4.92 -3.70 20.52
C HIS A 143 6.24 -3.33 21.19
N ARG A 144 7.10 -4.34 21.37
CA ARG A 144 8.44 -4.19 21.98
C ARG A 144 9.49 -3.60 21.03
N THR A 145 9.13 -3.35 19.78
CA THR A 145 10.03 -2.85 18.73
C THR A 145 9.41 -1.62 18.06
N THR A 146 10.23 -0.88 17.32
CA THR A 146 9.77 0.24 16.48
C THR A 146 9.60 -0.18 15.01
N SER A 147 9.46 -1.49 14.74
CA SER A 147 9.34 -2.00 13.38
C SER A 147 8.07 -1.46 12.71
N ILE A 148 8.20 -1.06 11.44
CA ILE A 148 7.06 -0.69 10.59
C ILE A 148 6.12 -1.89 10.33
N GLN A 149 6.64 -3.11 10.45
CA GLN A 149 5.90 -4.36 10.22
C GLN A 149 5.03 -4.77 11.41
N ASN A 150 5.15 -4.11 12.57
CA ASN A 150 4.26 -4.35 13.73
C ASN A 150 2.78 -4.23 13.36
N ARG A 151 2.46 -3.45 12.31
CA ARG A 151 1.12 -3.32 11.74
C ARG A 151 0.52 -4.61 11.19
N TYR A 152 1.31 -5.65 11.01
CA TYR A 152 0.88 -6.95 10.50
C TYR A 152 0.86 -8.05 11.56
N ALA A 153 1.17 -7.72 12.81
CA ALA A 153 1.10 -8.68 13.89
C ALA A 153 -0.32 -9.20 14.11
N ARG A 154 -0.43 -10.41 14.65
CA ARG A 154 -1.69 -11.03 15.05
C ARG A 154 -2.45 -10.14 16.02
N LEU A 155 -3.72 -9.91 15.70
CA LEU A 155 -4.67 -9.24 16.59
C LEU A 155 -5.40 -10.27 17.45
N VAL A 156 -5.28 -10.14 18.77
CA VAL A 156 -6.02 -10.96 19.73
C VAL A 156 -7.47 -10.47 19.81
N ASN A 157 -8.43 -11.38 19.99
CA ASN A 157 -9.86 -11.07 20.15
C ASN A 157 -10.47 -10.27 19.00
N LEU A 158 -9.98 -10.47 17.78
CA LEU A 158 -10.56 -9.86 16.59
C LEU A 158 -12.02 -10.32 16.39
N LYS A 159 -12.89 -9.37 16.03
CA LYS A 159 -14.34 -9.59 15.87
C LYS A 159 -14.79 -9.72 14.42
N THR A 160 -13.95 -9.30 13.47
CA THR A 160 -14.31 -9.12 12.06
C THR A 160 -13.37 -9.92 11.14
N GLN A 161 -13.87 -10.31 9.97
CA GLN A 161 -13.05 -10.88 8.91
C GLN A 161 -12.27 -9.80 8.13
N ALA A 162 -12.86 -8.62 8.00
CA ALA A 162 -12.22 -7.48 7.35
C ALA A 162 -11.39 -6.65 8.33
N VAL A 163 -10.20 -6.24 7.88
CA VAL A 163 -9.36 -5.25 8.55
C VAL A 163 -9.03 -4.15 7.54
N PHE A 164 -9.38 -2.91 7.87
CA PHE A 164 -8.99 -1.71 7.14
C PHE A 164 -7.68 -1.17 7.70
N HIS A 165 -6.59 -1.38 6.98
CA HIS A 165 -5.28 -0.85 7.29
C HIS A 165 -5.19 0.61 6.90
N VAL A 166 -4.67 1.44 7.81
CA VAL A 166 -4.54 2.86 7.53
C VAL A 166 -3.37 3.50 8.28
N ASP A 167 -2.70 4.46 7.63
CA ASP A 167 -1.72 5.31 8.33
C ASP A 167 -2.44 6.48 9.03
N ASP A 168 -1.89 6.95 10.15
CA ASP A 168 -2.45 8.04 10.96
C ASP A 168 -2.69 9.38 10.23
N ASP A 169 -2.02 9.59 9.10
CA ASP A 169 -2.16 10.77 8.24
C ASP A 169 -3.23 10.61 7.14
N VAL A 170 -3.97 9.50 7.08
CA VAL A 170 -5.02 9.22 6.08
C VAL A 170 -6.40 9.14 6.71
N ARG A 171 -7.34 9.92 6.16
CA ARG A 171 -8.75 9.95 6.58
C ARG A 171 -9.68 9.71 5.37
N ILE A 172 -9.98 8.45 5.03
CA ILE A 172 -10.91 8.14 3.94
C ILE A 172 -12.34 8.51 4.36
N PRO A 173 -13.09 9.32 3.59
CA PRO A 173 -14.46 9.70 3.95
C PRO A 173 -15.35 8.47 4.20
N CYS A 174 -16.22 8.48 5.21
CA CYS A 174 -16.97 7.28 5.61
C CYS A 174 -17.79 6.63 4.48
N HIS A 175 -18.40 7.41 3.59
CA HIS A 175 -19.12 6.86 2.42
C HIS A 175 -18.18 6.17 1.40
N SER A 176 -16.96 6.70 1.22
CA SER A 176 -15.94 6.09 0.36
C SER A 176 -15.37 4.84 1.02
N LEU A 177 -15.18 4.87 2.35
CA LEU A 177 -14.74 3.73 3.15
C LEU A 177 -15.76 2.58 3.05
N GLU A 178 -17.05 2.89 3.14
CA GLU A 178 -18.14 1.93 2.97
C GLU A 178 -18.16 1.34 1.56
N SER A 179 -18.00 2.16 0.53
CA SER A 179 -17.85 1.69 -0.85
C SER A 179 -16.67 0.71 -0.99
N GLY A 180 -15.54 1.00 -0.32
CA GLY A 180 -14.39 0.10 -0.28
C GLY A 180 -14.66 -1.20 0.47
N PHE A 181 -15.42 -1.15 1.57
CA PHE A 181 -15.83 -2.33 2.32
C PHE A 181 -16.75 -3.24 1.50
N GLN A 182 -17.69 -2.67 0.74
CA GLN A 182 -18.54 -3.42 -0.19
C GLN A 182 -17.73 -4.08 -1.32
N GLN A 183 -16.68 -3.42 -1.81
CA GLN A 183 -15.76 -4.04 -2.76
C GLN A 183 -14.94 -5.16 -2.11
N TRP A 184 -14.50 -5.00 -0.86
CA TRP A 184 -13.84 -6.07 -0.12
C TRP A 184 -14.76 -7.29 0.07
N LYS A 185 -16.04 -7.10 0.37
CA LYS A 185 -17.02 -8.21 0.50
C LYS A 185 -17.08 -9.07 -0.78
N LYS A 186 -16.91 -8.46 -1.96
CA LYS A 186 -16.89 -9.15 -3.27
C LYS A 186 -15.53 -9.77 -3.61
N HIS A 187 -14.45 -9.28 -3.00
CA HIS A 187 -13.07 -9.64 -3.30
C HIS A 187 -12.29 -9.96 -2.01
N LYS A 188 -12.82 -10.85 -1.18
CA LYS A 188 -12.30 -11.11 0.18
C LYS A 188 -10.83 -11.52 0.23
N ASP A 189 -10.35 -12.24 -0.79
CA ASP A 189 -8.95 -12.67 -0.88
C ASP A 189 -8.00 -11.57 -1.42
N ALA A 190 -8.51 -10.42 -1.86
CA ALA A 190 -7.69 -9.34 -2.40
C ALA A 190 -7.34 -8.29 -1.33
N LEU A 191 -6.27 -7.52 -1.60
CA LEU A 191 -6.14 -6.19 -0.99
C LEU A 191 -7.01 -5.22 -1.77
N VAL A 192 -7.96 -4.58 -1.08
CA VAL A 192 -8.92 -3.64 -1.69
C VAL A 192 -8.65 -2.25 -1.14
N GLY A 193 -8.09 -1.34 -1.94
CA GLY A 193 -7.56 -0.09 -1.40
C GLY A 193 -7.67 1.14 -2.29
N PHE A 194 -7.36 2.29 -1.66
CA PHE A 194 -7.55 3.63 -2.23
C PHE A 194 -6.27 4.21 -2.85
N GLU A 195 -5.13 3.55 -2.65
CA GLU A 195 -3.83 3.93 -3.18
C GLU A 195 -3.18 2.73 -3.84
N VAL A 196 -3.04 2.79 -5.17
CA VAL A 196 -2.46 1.71 -5.97
C VAL A 196 -1.21 2.16 -6.73
N ARG A 197 -0.33 1.21 -7.01
CA ARG A 197 0.97 1.38 -7.66
C ARG A 197 1.20 0.20 -8.63
N ALA A 198 2.26 0.31 -9.43
CA ALA A 198 2.62 -0.74 -10.38
C ALA A 198 4.10 -1.12 -10.25
N HIS A 199 4.41 -2.39 -10.47
CA HIS A 199 5.75 -2.82 -10.86
C HIS A 199 5.89 -2.72 -12.38
N GLU A 200 7.10 -2.53 -12.87
CA GLU A 200 7.45 -2.58 -14.29
C GLU A 200 8.80 -3.26 -14.44
N LEU A 201 8.90 -4.24 -15.34
CA LEU A 201 10.18 -4.87 -15.65
C LEU A 201 11.09 -3.84 -16.32
N VAL A 202 12.34 -3.73 -15.88
CA VAL A 202 13.35 -2.85 -16.45
C VAL A 202 14.67 -3.57 -16.65
N GLY A 203 15.30 -3.35 -17.81
CA GLY A 203 16.58 -3.95 -18.17
C GLY A 203 16.46 -5.24 -18.99
N ASP A 204 17.56 -5.59 -19.64
CA ASP A 204 17.68 -6.78 -20.48
C ASP A 204 18.51 -7.84 -19.73
N GLY A 205 17.89 -8.96 -19.34
CA GLY A 205 18.60 -10.13 -18.84
C GLY A 205 18.89 -10.22 -17.32
N CYS A 206 18.37 -9.31 -16.49
CA CYS A 206 18.42 -9.36 -15.01
C CYS A 206 17.03 -9.20 -14.39
N ILE A 207 16.78 -9.79 -13.22
CA ILE A 207 15.58 -9.48 -12.41
C ILE A 207 15.71 -8.07 -11.86
N SER A 208 15.14 -7.11 -12.56
CA SER A 208 15.10 -5.73 -12.10
C SER A 208 13.72 -5.13 -12.38
N PHE A 209 13.09 -4.62 -11.34
CA PHE A 209 11.79 -3.99 -11.42
C PHE A 209 11.86 -2.54 -10.97
N ARG A 210 11.10 -1.69 -11.66
CA ARG A 210 10.85 -0.31 -11.27
C ARG A 210 9.54 -0.22 -10.50
N TYR A 211 9.56 0.50 -9.39
CA TYR A 211 8.35 0.90 -8.68
C TYR A 211 7.72 2.14 -9.35
N ASN A 212 6.69 1.90 -10.16
CA ASN A 212 5.94 2.96 -10.80
C ASN A 212 4.89 3.53 -9.83
N HIS A 213 5.13 4.78 -9.44
CA HIS A 213 4.27 5.58 -8.57
C HIS A 213 3.61 6.76 -9.28
N ASN A 214 3.75 6.84 -10.61
CA ASN A 214 3.15 7.89 -11.40
C ASN A 214 1.64 7.67 -11.49
N ARG A 215 0.89 8.47 -10.72
CA ARG A 215 -0.57 8.38 -10.64
C ARG A 215 -1.26 8.59 -11.99
N PHE A 216 -0.71 9.47 -12.83
CA PHE A 216 -1.27 9.72 -14.16
C PHE A 216 -1.11 8.48 -15.04
N ASP A 217 0.08 7.88 -15.02
CA ASP A 217 0.37 6.68 -15.78
C ASP A 217 -0.51 5.50 -15.35
N ILE A 218 -0.64 5.28 -14.04
CA ILE A 218 -1.51 4.24 -13.47
C ILE A 218 -2.97 4.46 -13.86
N TRP A 219 -3.46 5.70 -13.77
CA TRP A 219 -4.83 6.05 -14.13
C TRP A 219 -5.10 5.87 -15.63
N TRP A 220 -4.17 6.33 -16.48
CA TRP A 220 -4.30 6.27 -17.93
C TRP A 220 -4.21 4.83 -18.46
N LYS A 221 -3.18 4.09 -18.04
CA LYS A 221 -2.98 2.68 -18.45
C LYS A 221 -3.99 1.74 -17.78
N LYS A 222 -4.62 2.16 -16.67
CA LYS A 222 -5.46 1.32 -15.80
C LYS A 222 -4.74 0.04 -15.34
N ARG A 223 -3.41 0.09 -15.22
CA ARG A 223 -2.56 -1.04 -14.83
C ARG A 223 -1.94 -0.78 -13.48
N TYR A 224 -2.30 -1.60 -12.50
CA TYR A 224 -1.77 -1.58 -11.15
C TYR A 224 -1.62 -3.02 -10.64
N SER A 225 -0.65 -3.23 -9.76
CA SER A 225 -0.28 -4.55 -9.24
C SER A 225 0.02 -4.53 -7.75
N ILE A 226 -0.01 -3.35 -7.13
CA ILE A 226 0.28 -3.15 -5.72
C ILE A 226 -0.78 -2.23 -5.13
N THR A 227 -1.48 -2.70 -4.09
CA THR A 227 -2.31 -1.87 -3.21
C THR A 227 -1.54 -1.55 -1.95
N LEU A 228 -1.42 -0.26 -1.62
CA LEU A 228 -0.69 0.17 -0.42
C LEU A 228 -1.58 -0.01 0.81
N THR A 229 -1.09 -0.73 1.83
CA THR A 229 -1.80 -0.89 3.11
C THR A 229 -1.90 0.41 3.92
N LYS A 230 -1.35 1.51 3.42
CA LYS A 230 -1.61 2.87 3.90
C LYS A 230 -3.10 3.25 3.90
N ALA A 231 -3.90 2.62 3.05
CA ALA A 231 -5.36 2.75 3.01
C ALA A 231 -5.99 1.58 2.24
N ALA A 232 -6.11 0.41 2.87
CA ALA A 232 -6.64 -0.78 2.21
C ALA A 232 -7.32 -1.76 3.17
N PHE A 233 -8.38 -2.39 2.69
CA PHE A 233 -8.97 -3.57 3.30
C PHE A 233 -8.17 -4.82 2.96
N SER A 234 -8.10 -5.73 3.91
CA SER A 234 -7.57 -7.08 3.76
C SER A 234 -8.44 -8.06 4.55
N HIS A 235 -8.39 -9.34 4.19
CA HIS A 235 -8.84 -10.38 5.10
C HIS A 235 -7.88 -10.49 6.29
N ALA A 236 -8.42 -10.63 7.50
CA ALA A 236 -7.64 -10.72 8.74
C ALA A 236 -6.62 -11.86 8.76
N LYS A 237 -6.87 -12.94 8.00
CA LYS A 237 -5.94 -14.07 7.84
C LYS A 237 -4.56 -13.64 7.33
N TYR A 238 -4.47 -12.55 6.57
CA TYR A 238 -3.20 -12.05 6.07
C TYR A 238 -2.29 -11.48 7.16
N LEU A 239 -2.83 -11.06 8.31
CA LEU A 239 -2.00 -10.71 9.48
C LEU A 239 -1.28 -11.95 10.01
N LEU A 240 -2.02 -13.05 10.18
CA LEU A 240 -1.47 -14.33 10.63
C LEU A 240 -0.43 -14.86 9.64
N LEU A 241 -0.79 -14.96 8.35
CA LEU A 241 0.13 -15.42 7.31
C LEU A 241 1.40 -14.58 7.22
N TYR A 242 1.30 -13.26 7.40
CA TYR A 242 2.48 -12.39 7.39
C TYR A 242 3.40 -12.68 8.58
N GLU A 243 2.84 -12.92 9.76
CA GLU A 243 3.63 -13.21 10.95
C GLU A 243 4.24 -14.62 10.93
N THR A 244 3.49 -15.63 10.49
CA THR A 244 3.85 -17.04 10.65
C THR A 244 4.47 -17.66 9.41
N ASN A 245 4.05 -17.25 8.21
CA ASN A 245 4.48 -17.89 6.97
C ASN A 245 5.52 -17.06 6.23
N LEU A 246 5.48 -15.72 6.33
CA LEU A 246 6.48 -14.88 5.66
C LEU A 246 7.88 -15.17 6.23
N PRO A 247 8.88 -15.51 5.40
CA PRO A 247 10.18 -15.98 5.90
C PRO A 247 10.82 -14.89 6.75
N SER A 248 11.54 -15.29 7.79
CA SER A 248 12.27 -14.36 8.66
C SER A 248 13.18 -13.45 7.85
N ASP A 249 13.83 -13.97 6.81
CA ASP A 249 14.79 -13.22 5.99
C ASP A 249 14.10 -12.09 5.21
N VAL A 250 12.88 -12.33 4.73
CA VAL A 250 12.05 -11.29 4.09
C VAL A 250 11.68 -10.21 5.10
N ARG A 251 11.24 -10.61 6.30
CA ARG A 251 10.90 -9.66 7.37
C ARG A 251 12.13 -8.86 7.82
N SER A 252 13.28 -9.50 7.99
CA SER A 252 14.54 -8.83 8.32
C SER A 252 14.98 -7.86 7.22
N TYR A 253 14.83 -8.24 5.95
CA TYR A 253 15.14 -7.38 4.82
C TYR A 253 14.30 -6.08 4.81
N VAL A 254 13.00 -6.21 5.08
CA VAL A 254 12.06 -5.08 5.21
C VAL A 254 12.41 -4.19 6.41
N ASP A 255 12.70 -4.79 7.57
CA ASP A 255 13.05 -4.05 8.80
C ASP A 255 14.32 -3.21 8.62
N GLN A 256 15.37 -3.78 8.01
CA GLN A 256 16.64 -3.08 7.76
C GLN A 256 16.47 -1.81 6.90
N ARG A 257 15.40 -1.73 6.11
CA ARG A 257 15.12 -0.59 5.22
C ARG A 257 14.03 0.33 5.75
N THR A 258 13.28 -0.08 6.78
CA THR A 258 12.10 0.63 7.29
C THR A 258 11.15 1.07 6.16
N ASN A 259 10.92 0.18 5.19
CA ASN A 259 10.17 0.43 3.96
C ASN A 259 9.74 -0.91 3.35
N CYS A 260 8.85 -0.87 2.36
CA CYS A 260 8.46 -2.01 1.52
C CYS A 260 7.65 -3.11 2.25
N GLU A 261 7.16 -2.84 3.44
CA GLU A 261 6.32 -3.75 4.21
C GLU A 261 5.00 -4.06 3.49
N ASP A 262 4.44 -3.05 2.81
CA ASP A 262 3.24 -3.16 1.97
C ASP A 262 3.50 -3.92 0.65
N ILE A 263 4.70 -3.79 0.07
CA ILE A 263 5.12 -4.56 -1.11
C ILE A 263 5.25 -6.04 -0.72
N ALA A 264 5.89 -6.34 0.41
CA ALA A 264 5.98 -7.69 0.93
C ALA A 264 4.59 -8.29 1.21
N MET A 265 3.68 -7.51 1.81
CA MET A 265 2.28 -7.92 2.02
C MET A 265 1.56 -8.18 0.70
N GLN A 266 1.72 -7.32 -0.31
CA GLN A 266 1.12 -7.56 -1.62
C GLN A 266 1.69 -8.83 -2.28
N MET A 267 3.00 -9.07 -2.19
CA MET A 267 3.61 -10.29 -2.74
C MET A 267 3.11 -11.56 -2.06
N LEU A 268 2.95 -11.52 -0.73
CA LEU A 268 2.30 -12.58 0.04
C LEU A 268 0.88 -12.85 -0.48
N VAL A 269 0.03 -11.83 -0.52
CA VAL A 269 -1.36 -11.95 -0.99
C VAL A 269 -1.42 -12.46 -2.43
N SER A 270 -0.59 -11.91 -3.32
CA SER A 270 -0.53 -12.30 -4.73
C SER A 270 -0.12 -13.76 -4.90
N SER A 271 0.85 -14.23 -4.11
CA SER A 271 1.28 -15.64 -4.11
C SER A 271 0.14 -16.56 -3.68
N ILE A 272 -0.58 -16.20 -2.61
CA ILE A 272 -1.71 -16.99 -2.09
C ILE A 272 -2.87 -17.02 -3.09
N VAL A 273 -3.29 -15.87 -3.62
CA VAL A 273 -4.41 -15.79 -4.57
C VAL A 273 -4.12 -16.58 -5.83
N ARG A 274 -2.92 -16.41 -6.42
CA ARG A 274 -2.49 -17.17 -7.60
C ARG A 274 -2.37 -18.67 -7.32
N GLY A 275 -1.92 -19.05 -6.12
CA GLY A 275 -1.78 -20.45 -5.72
C GLY A 275 -3.11 -21.18 -5.50
N LYS A 276 -4.20 -20.45 -5.20
CA LYS A 276 -5.54 -21.05 -4.99
C LYS A 276 -6.25 -21.45 -6.27
N SER A 277 -6.00 -20.75 -7.38
CA SER A 277 -6.71 -20.99 -8.63
C SER A 277 -5.82 -20.70 -9.83
N LEU A 278 -5.46 -21.74 -10.56
CA LEU A 278 -4.82 -21.64 -11.88
C LEU A 278 -5.84 -21.36 -12.99
N THR A 279 -7.15 -21.56 -12.71
CA THR A 279 -8.23 -21.51 -13.71
C THR A 279 -9.07 -20.23 -13.64
N GLU A 280 -9.10 -19.54 -12.49
CA GLU A 280 -9.71 -18.22 -12.34
C GLU A 280 -8.62 -17.22 -11.97
N LEU A 281 -8.30 -16.30 -12.89
CA LEU A 281 -7.47 -15.13 -12.58
C LEU A 281 -8.23 -14.20 -11.62
N LYS A 282 -8.20 -14.53 -10.33
CA LYS A 282 -8.64 -13.61 -9.28
C LYS A 282 -7.58 -12.55 -9.07
N SER A 283 -7.99 -11.29 -9.10
CA SER A 283 -7.09 -10.19 -8.80
C SER A 283 -6.72 -10.18 -7.31
N ALA A 284 -5.42 -10.13 -7.01
CA ALA A 284 -4.90 -9.93 -5.65
C ALA A 284 -4.97 -8.45 -5.20
N THR A 285 -5.38 -7.55 -6.08
CA THR A 285 -5.44 -6.11 -5.85
C THR A 285 -6.69 -5.51 -6.48
N VAL A 286 -7.43 -4.68 -5.75
CA VAL A 286 -8.64 -4.00 -6.25
C VAL A 286 -8.55 -2.52 -5.91
N TYR A 287 -8.62 -1.68 -6.93
CA TYR A 287 -8.63 -0.23 -6.74
C TYR A 287 -10.03 0.29 -6.43
N VAL A 288 -10.15 1.07 -5.36
CA VAL A 288 -11.35 1.83 -5.02
C VAL A 288 -11.10 3.31 -5.29
N PRO A 289 -11.77 3.92 -6.29
CA PRO A 289 -11.60 5.33 -6.58
C PRO A 289 -12.19 6.18 -5.46
N ALA A 290 -11.37 7.04 -4.86
CA ALA A 290 -11.84 8.11 -3.99
C ALA A 290 -12.19 9.37 -4.80
N SER A 291 -13.09 10.20 -4.26
CA SER A 291 -13.53 11.43 -4.91
C SER A 291 -12.37 12.39 -5.21
N THR A 292 -12.49 13.13 -6.32
CA THR A 292 -11.47 14.13 -6.70
C THR A 292 -11.30 15.19 -5.63
N PHE A 293 -12.40 15.63 -5.00
CA PHE A 293 -12.38 16.57 -3.90
C PHE A 293 -11.52 16.05 -2.73
N TYR A 294 -11.73 14.80 -2.30
CA TYR A 294 -10.91 14.17 -1.26
C TYR A 294 -9.42 14.11 -1.65
N LYS A 295 -9.10 13.74 -2.88
CA LYS A 295 -7.71 13.65 -3.36
C LYS A 295 -7.01 15.02 -3.31
N ILE A 296 -7.74 16.10 -3.59
CA ILE A 296 -7.23 17.46 -3.48
C ILE A 296 -7.03 17.82 -2.01
N THR A 297 -8.08 17.75 -1.18
CA THR A 297 -8.01 18.19 0.22
C THR A 297 -6.98 17.39 1.02
N SER A 298 -6.92 16.08 0.87
CA SER A 298 -5.91 15.23 1.53
C SER A 298 -4.48 15.57 1.11
N LYS A 299 -4.25 16.03 -0.13
CA LYS A 299 -2.93 16.50 -0.56
C LYS A 299 -2.57 17.84 0.08
N LEU A 300 -3.56 18.73 0.28
CA LEU A 300 -3.36 20.01 0.98
C LEU A 300 -2.99 19.77 2.45
N GLU A 301 -3.75 18.92 3.15
CA GLU A 301 -3.53 18.57 4.55
C GLU A 301 -2.15 17.94 4.81
N LYS A 302 -1.61 17.22 3.83
CA LYS A 302 -0.32 16.52 3.95
C LYS A 302 0.90 17.36 3.60
N ARG A 303 0.74 18.60 3.13
CA ARG A 303 1.88 19.41 2.64
C ARG A 303 3.01 19.60 3.66
N ASN A 304 2.66 19.68 4.94
CA ASN A 304 3.61 19.92 6.03
C ASN A 304 3.83 18.68 6.92
N ILE A 305 3.41 17.50 6.48
CA ILE A 305 3.57 16.26 7.23
C ILE A 305 4.81 15.53 6.69
N GLN A 306 5.90 15.57 7.45
CA GLN A 306 7.11 14.82 7.11
C GLN A 306 6.91 13.34 7.42
N GLY A 307 7.14 12.46 6.44
CA GLY A 307 7.02 11.01 6.57
C GLY A 307 8.06 10.25 5.76
N ILE A 308 8.11 8.93 5.93
CA ILE A 308 9.14 8.06 5.33
C ILE A 308 9.23 8.24 3.81
N SER A 309 8.11 8.51 3.14
CA SER A 309 8.06 8.74 1.69
C SER A 309 8.74 10.03 1.21
N SER A 310 9.07 10.95 2.13
CA SER A 310 9.79 12.19 1.82
C SER A 310 11.31 12.05 1.86
N ASN A 311 11.82 10.92 2.35
CA ASN A 311 13.26 10.66 2.42
C ASN A 311 13.85 10.50 1.00
N VAL A 312 15.07 10.98 0.80
CA VAL A 312 15.84 10.78 -0.44
C VAL A 312 16.02 9.29 -0.69
N GLY A 313 15.86 8.84 -1.94
CA GLY A 313 16.01 7.43 -2.31
C GLY A 313 14.81 6.54 -1.97
N HIS A 314 13.70 7.07 -1.43
CA HIS A 314 12.53 6.26 -1.08
C HIS A 314 11.98 5.43 -2.27
N ILE A 315 11.87 6.03 -3.45
CA ILE A 315 11.37 5.37 -4.67
C ILE A 315 12.36 4.34 -5.22
N GLU A 316 13.65 4.62 -5.15
CA GLU A 316 14.70 3.69 -5.54
C GLU A 316 14.72 2.47 -4.61
N THR A 317 14.65 2.71 -3.29
CA THR A 317 14.51 1.65 -2.28
C THR A 317 13.32 0.74 -2.60
N ARG A 318 12.17 1.31 -2.96
CA ARG A 318 10.98 0.52 -3.34
C ARG A 318 11.17 -0.27 -4.63
N SER A 319 11.91 0.26 -5.60
CA SER A 319 12.25 -0.47 -6.83
C SER A 319 13.14 -1.67 -6.50
N ASN A 320 14.20 -1.45 -5.70
CA ASN A 320 15.09 -2.51 -5.22
C ASN A 320 14.33 -3.57 -4.41
N CYS A 321 13.40 -3.16 -3.55
CA CYS A 321 12.53 -4.10 -2.84
C CYS A 321 11.72 -5.00 -3.77
N ILE A 322 11.18 -4.52 -4.88
CA ILE A 322 10.45 -5.39 -5.79
C ILE A 322 11.40 -6.44 -6.40
N SER A 323 12.59 -6.03 -6.84
CA SER A 323 13.60 -6.94 -7.38
C SER A 323 14.03 -7.99 -6.36
N ASP A 324 14.50 -7.54 -5.20
CA ASP A 324 15.09 -8.41 -4.17
C ASP A 324 14.03 -9.34 -3.55
N LEU A 325 12.83 -8.82 -3.26
CA LEU A 325 11.74 -9.65 -2.75
C LEU A 325 11.24 -10.65 -3.81
N SER A 326 11.27 -10.29 -5.10
CA SER A 326 10.91 -11.26 -6.15
C SER A 326 11.88 -12.45 -6.15
N ILE A 327 13.18 -12.20 -5.99
CA ILE A 327 14.19 -13.26 -5.84
C ILE A 327 13.94 -14.07 -4.56
N MET A 328 13.62 -13.42 -3.44
CA MET A 328 13.33 -14.11 -2.19
C MET A 328 12.10 -15.03 -2.29
N PHE A 329 11.04 -14.62 -2.98
CA PHE A 329 9.81 -15.41 -3.12
C PHE A 329 9.89 -16.49 -4.22
N MET A 330 10.58 -16.20 -5.33
CA MET A 330 10.51 -17.01 -6.56
C MET A 330 11.86 -17.64 -6.94
N GLY A 331 12.95 -17.35 -6.21
CA GLY A 331 14.31 -17.68 -6.61
C GLY A 331 14.75 -16.91 -7.86
N ASP A 332 15.72 -17.44 -8.59
CA ASP A 332 16.28 -16.82 -9.81
C ASP A 332 15.38 -16.92 -11.05
N SER A 333 14.10 -17.29 -10.87
CA SER A 333 13.13 -17.19 -11.95
C SER A 333 12.92 -15.71 -12.29
N TYR A 334 12.96 -15.32 -13.57
CA TYR A 334 12.74 -13.94 -14.03
C TYR A 334 11.28 -13.45 -13.86
N GLN A 335 10.66 -13.83 -12.76
CA GLN A 335 9.26 -13.65 -12.44
C GLN A 335 9.11 -12.95 -11.09
N THR A 336 7.92 -12.41 -10.87
CA THR A 336 7.54 -11.80 -9.60
C THR A 336 6.20 -12.39 -9.14
N PRO A 337 5.96 -12.49 -7.83
CA PRO A 337 4.63 -12.80 -7.32
C PRO A 337 3.57 -11.78 -7.76
N LEU A 338 3.99 -10.54 -8.05
CA LEU A 338 3.09 -9.47 -8.47
C LEU A 338 2.50 -9.75 -9.85
N TYR A 339 1.25 -9.33 -10.07
CA TYR A 339 0.60 -9.29 -11.37
C TYR A 339 -0.36 -8.13 -11.42
N TYR A 340 -0.63 -7.65 -12.64
CA TYR A 340 -1.61 -6.58 -12.83
C TYR A 340 -3.01 -7.09 -12.51
N ALA A 341 -3.83 -6.21 -11.94
CA ALA A 341 -5.25 -6.44 -11.81
C ALA A 341 -5.85 -6.79 -13.18
N THR A 342 -6.67 -7.83 -13.21
CA THR A 342 -7.45 -8.28 -14.37
C THR A 342 -8.82 -7.63 -14.40
#